data_AF-A0AAV1EEB1-F1
#
_entry.id   AF-A0AAV1EEB1-F1
#
_cell.length_a   1.000
_cell.length_b   1.000
_cell.length_c   1.000
_cell.angle_alpha   90.00
_cell.angle_beta   90.00
_cell.angle_gamma   90.00
#
_symmetry.space_group_name_H-M   'P 1'
#
loop_
_entity.id
_entity.type
_entity.pdbx_description
1 polymer ?
#
loop_
_entity_poly.entity_id
_entity_poly.type
_entity_poly.pdbx_seq_one_letter_code
_entity_poly.pdbx_strand_id
1 'polypeptide(L)'
;MAIQIRSFVFVNMLSFLITFSLFTASMAGTVVTDADGGDFVPPENYRSLNASDPAVVAVGQFAVDEYNKASKKAVKFDSVIWAAGQTFGGNNYEFAVVIKGEEGNVAYRYSAIVLDKKDSPRKLLGFKRSV
;
A
#
# COMPACT_ATOMS: atom_id res chain seq x y z
N MET A 1 -24.72 -38.04 30.13
CA MET A 1 -24.85 -36.60 29.84
C MET A 1 -23.45 -36.01 29.84
N ALA A 2 -22.88 -35.87 28.65
CA ALA A 2 -21.55 -35.30 28.39
C ALA A 2 -21.47 -34.87 26.90
N ILE A 3 -20.69 -33.81 26.67
CA ILE A 3 -20.55 -32.96 25.46
C ILE A 3 -19.82 -33.66 24.30
N GLN A 4 -20.18 -33.35 23.04
CA GLN A 4 -19.23 -33.32 21.92
C GLN A 4 -19.54 -32.20 20.91
N ILE A 5 -18.47 -31.51 20.51
CA ILE A 5 -18.39 -30.34 19.62
C ILE A 5 -18.14 -30.84 18.19
N ARG A 6 -18.62 -30.13 17.14
CA ARG A 6 -17.82 -29.63 15.99
C ARG A 6 -18.53 -29.63 14.62
N SER A 7 -18.22 -28.55 13.89
CA SER A 7 -18.02 -28.46 12.45
C SER A 7 -19.25 -28.46 11.54
N PHE A 8 -19.66 -27.25 11.14
CA PHE A 8 -20.60 -27.03 10.03
C PHE A 8 -20.08 -26.06 8.96
N VAL A 9 -18.76 -25.99 8.75
CA VAL A 9 -18.16 -25.17 7.68
C VAL A 9 -17.14 -25.99 6.90
N PHE A 10 -17.62 -26.90 6.06
CA PHE A 10 -16.76 -27.68 5.15
C PHE A 10 -17.35 -27.87 3.75
N VAL A 11 -18.26 -26.99 3.33
CA VAL A 11 -18.79 -27.00 1.96
C VAL A 11 -18.64 -25.62 1.37
N ASN A 12 -17.41 -25.25 0.96
CA ASN A 12 -17.14 -24.20 -0.04
C ASN A 12 -15.62 -24.15 -0.33
N MET A 13 -15.05 -25.28 -0.72
CA MET A 13 -13.64 -25.37 -1.13
C MET A 13 -13.53 -26.21 -2.41
N LEU A 14 -14.19 -25.80 -3.50
CA LEU A 14 -13.90 -26.37 -4.83
C LEU A 14 -14.25 -25.46 -6.03
N SER A 15 -14.32 -24.14 -5.84
CA SER A 15 -14.62 -23.21 -6.95
C SER A 15 -13.42 -22.33 -7.36
N PHE A 16 -12.22 -22.61 -6.84
CA PHE A 16 -11.03 -21.76 -7.05
C PHE A 16 -10.21 -22.08 -8.32
N LEU A 17 -10.70 -22.93 -9.22
CA LEU A 17 -9.88 -23.53 -10.27
C LEU A 17 -10.24 -23.17 -11.72
N ILE A 18 -11.18 -22.25 -11.97
CA ILE A 18 -11.56 -21.90 -13.35
C ILE A 18 -11.75 -20.38 -13.50
N THR A 19 -10.65 -19.63 -13.49
CA THR A 19 -10.50 -18.37 -14.28
C THR A 19 -9.01 -18.01 -14.48
N PHE A 20 -8.10 -18.99 -14.48
CA PHE A 20 -6.72 -18.81 -14.94
C PHE A 20 -6.67 -18.85 -16.49
N SER A 21 -7.57 -18.11 -17.14
CA SER A 21 -7.58 -17.95 -18.60
C SER A 21 -6.69 -16.76 -18.98
N LEU A 22 -5.48 -17.10 -19.40
CA LEU A 22 -4.69 -16.45 -20.46
C LEU A 22 -5.10 -15.00 -20.78
N PHE A 23 -4.42 -14.04 -20.16
CA PHE A 23 -4.30 -12.71 -20.72
C PHE A 23 -2.82 -12.38 -20.89
N THR A 24 -2.27 -12.78 -22.03
CA THR A 24 -1.02 -12.20 -22.53
C THR A 24 -1.38 -10.88 -23.20
N ALA A 25 -1.11 -9.77 -22.52
CA ALA A 25 -0.95 -8.48 -23.18
C ALA A 25 0.37 -7.88 -22.70
N SER A 26 1.40 -8.08 -23.54
CA SER A 26 2.48 -7.11 -23.67
C SER A 26 1.85 -5.73 -23.73
N MET A 27 2.28 -4.78 -22.90
CA MET A 27 2.21 -3.34 -23.14
C MET A 27 3.24 -2.69 -22.22
N ALA A 28 4.22 -2.01 -22.83
CA ALA A 28 5.28 -1.28 -22.15
C ALA A 28 4.69 -0.14 -21.31
N GLY A 29 4.55 -0.35 -20.01
CA GLY A 29 4.45 0.74 -19.06
C GLY A 29 5.79 1.47 -19.02
N THR A 30 5.81 2.79 -19.24
CA THR A 30 6.99 3.60 -18.96
C THR A 30 7.32 3.42 -17.49
N VAL A 31 8.37 2.66 -17.22
CA VAL A 31 8.98 2.50 -15.92
C VAL A 31 9.59 3.85 -15.58
N VAL A 32 9.14 4.49 -14.50
CA VAL A 32 9.89 5.59 -13.92
C VAL A 32 11.10 4.95 -13.26
N THR A 33 12.22 4.91 -13.99
CA THR A 33 13.48 4.34 -13.50
C THR A 33 14.17 5.37 -12.62
N ASP A 34 14.33 5.06 -11.34
CA ASP A 34 15.31 5.71 -10.47
C ASP A 34 16.61 4.90 -10.47
N ALA A 35 17.73 5.58 -10.23
CA ALA A 35 19.09 5.08 -10.48
C ALA A 35 19.60 3.96 -9.52
N ASP A 36 18.76 3.48 -8.59
CA ASP A 36 19.19 2.58 -7.49
C ASP A 36 18.56 1.16 -7.52
N GLY A 37 17.85 0.78 -8.60
CA GLY A 37 17.64 -0.63 -8.98
C GLY A 37 16.71 -1.49 -8.09
N GLY A 38 15.93 -0.89 -7.20
CA GLY A 38 14.83 -1.57 -6.50
C GLY A 38 13.46 -1.05 -6.93
N ASP A 39 12.84 -1.67 -7.94
CA ASP A 39 11.53 -1.24 -8.42
C ASP A 39 10.46 -1.44 -7.34
N PHE A 40 9.94 -0.34 -6.80
CA PHE A 40 8.64 -0.38 -6.14
C PHE A 40 7.58 -0.58 -7.21
N VAL A 41 7.22 -1.85 -7.45
CA VAL A 41 6.12 -2.22 -8.33
C VAL A 41 4.83 -2.18 -7.51
N PRO A 42 3.94 -1.17 -7.68
CA PRO A 42 2.63 -1.22 -7.08
C PRO A 42 1.83 -2.41 -7.67
N PRO A 43 0.87 -2.98 -6.93
CA PRO A 43 -0.06 -3.96 -7.50
C PRO A 43 -0.75 -3.43 -8.77
N GLU A 44 -0.99 -4.30 -9.76
CA GLU A 44 -1.40 -3.94 -11.13
C GLU A 44 -2.70 -3.11 -11.25
N ASN A 45 -3.53 -3.08 -10.22
CA ASN A 45 -4.82 -2.39 -10.19
C ASN A 45 -4.77 -0.97 -9.61
N TYR A 46 -3.57 -0.46 -9.31
CA TYR A 46 -3.37 0.89 -8.83
C TYR A 46 -3.45 1.91 -9.97
N ARG A 47 -4.28 2.94 -9.77
CA ARG A 47 -4.34 4.11 -10.63
C ARG A 47 -3.41 5.19 -10.09
N SER A 48 -2.60 5.78 -10.95
CA SER A 48 -1.75 6.93 -10.57
C SER A 48 -2.61 8.05 -10.01
N LEU A 49 -2.13 8.65 -8.92
CA LEU A 49 -2.75 9.77 -8.25
C LEU A 49 -1.83 10.99 -8.34
N ASN A 50 -2.41 12.17 -8.20
CA ASN A 50 -1.62 13.39 -8.10
C ASN A 50 -0.93 13.42 -6.73
N ALA A 51 0.40 13.37 -6.73
CA ALA A 51 1.21 13.40 -5.51
C ALA A 51 1.04 14.69 -4.69
N SER A 52 0.67 15.79 -5.36
CA SER A 52 0.42 17.08 -4.71
C SER A 52 -1.03 17.26 -4.25
N ASP A 53 -1.90 16.27 -4.46
CA ASP A 53 -3.27 16.31 -3.95
C ASP A 53 -3.25 16.37 -2.41
N PRO A 54 -3.96 17.31 -1.77
CA PRO A 54 -3.99 17.42 -0.30
C PRO A 54 -4.38 16.12 0.41
N ALA A 55 -5.27 15.31 -0.17
CA ALA A 55 -5.66 14.02 0.40
C ALA A 55 -4.49 13.02 0.35
N VAL A 56 -3.73 12.99 -0.75
CA VAL A 56 -2.55 12.13 -0.92
C VAL A 56 -1.41 12.58 0.00
N VAL A 57 -1.18 13.88 0.12
CA VAL A 57 -0.20 14.44 1.07
C VAL A 57 -0.56 14.05 2.50
N ALA A 58 -1.84 14.15 2.88
CA ALA A 58 -2.30 13.73 4.20
C ALA A 58 -2.10 12.21 4.45
N VAL A 59 -2.22 11.38 3.42
CA VAL A 59 -1.90 9.95 3.52
C VAL A 59 -0.39 9.74 3.74
N GLY A 60 0.46 10.47 3.02
CA GLY A 60 1.91 10.41 3.20
C GLY A 60 2.35 10.83 4.60
N GLN A 61 1.80 11.95 5.10
CA GLN A 61 2.05 12.42 6.47
C GLN A 61 1.63 11.38 7.51
N PHE A 62 0.41 10.83 7.38
CA PHE A 62 -0.10 9.78 8.24
C PHE A 62 0.84 8.56 8.29
N ALA A 63 1.37 8.14 7.13
CA ALA A 63 2.27 6.99 7.07
C ALA A 63 3.58 7.23 7.85
N VAL A 64 4.17 8.42 7.73
CA VAL A 64 5.37 8.80 8.49
C VAL A 64 5.08 8.85 9.98
N ASP A 65 3.95 9.46 10.38
CA ASP A 65 3.58 9.59 11.79
C ASP A 65 3.37 8.22 12.45
N GLU A 66 2.64 7.31 11.79
CA GLU A 66 2.44 5.97 12.32
C GLU A 66 3.72 5.14 12.35
N TYR A 67 4.58 5.28 11.34
CA TYR A 67 5.88 4.63 11.34
C TYR A 67 6.76 5.11 12.50
N ASN A 68 6.80 6.42 12.75
CA ASN A 68 7.58 7.02 13.85
C ASN A 68 7.05 6.56 15.21
N LYS A 69 5.73 6.50 15.42
CA LYS A 69 5.12 5.96 16.65
C LYS A 69 5.51 4.50 16.89
N ALA A 70 5.43 3.66 15.86
CA ALA A 70 5.71 2.24 15.98
C ALA A 70 7.21 1.92 16.14
N SER A 71 8.06 2.63 15.40
CA SER A 71 9.49 2.33 15.29
C SER A 71 10.38 3.15 16.22
N LYS A 72 9.80 4.12 16.96
CA LYS A 72 10.54 5.12 17.76
C LYS A 72 11.61 5.87 16.95
N LYS A 73 11.34 6.05 15.66
CA LYS A 73 12.16 6.82 14.72
C LYS A 73 11.62 8.25 14.61
N ALA A 74 12.39 9.11 13.97
CA ALA A 74 12.07 10.51 13.77
C ALA A 74 12.28 10.91 12.30
N VAL A 75 11.63 10.18 11.38
CA VAL A 75 11.57 10.56 9.96
C VAL A 75 10.77 11.86 9.86
N LYS A 76 11.36 12.91 9.30
CA LYS A 76 10.64 14.14 8.97
C LYS A 76 9.99 13.97 7.60
N PHE A 77 8.69 14.22 7.50
CA PHE A 77 8.00 14.27 6.22
C PHE A 77 8.42 15.52 5.45
N ASP A 78 8.80 15.38 4.19
CA ASP A 78 9.08 16.50 3.28
C ASP A 78 7.95 16.61 2.24
N SER A 79 7.80 15.59 1.39
CA SER A 79 6.77 15.58 0.36
C SER A 79 6.41 14.17 -0.11
N VAL A 80 5.26 14.02 -0.78
CA VAL A 80 4.98 12.85 -1.61
C VAL A 80 5.55 13.10 -3.00
N ILE A 81 6.38 12.18 -3.50
CA ILE A 81 7.00 12.29 -4.83
C ILE A 81 6.28 11.44 -5.88
N TRP A 82 5.58 10.40 -5.44
CA TRP A 82 4.74 9.57 -6.29
C TRP A 82 3.60 8.95 -5.49
N ALA A 83 2.45 8.80 -6.11
CA ALA A 83 1.31 8.13 -5.49
C ALA A 83 0.49 7.36 -6.52
N ALA A 84 -0.09 6.27 -6.07
CA ALA A 84 -1.17 5.58 -6.75
C ALA A 84 -2.16 5.01 -5.72
N GLY A 85 -3.33 4.62 -6.17
CA GLY A 85 -4.28 3.93 -5.30
C GLY A 85 -5.33 3.13 -6.04
N GLN A 86 -6.08 2.35 -5.28
CA GLN A 86 -7.12 1.48 -5.80
C GLN A 86 -8.29 1.35 -4.84
N THR A 87 -9.46 1.03 -5.37
CA THR A 87 -10.59 0.60 -4.54
C THR A 87 -10.37 -0.84 -4.08
N PHE A 88 -10.20 -1.05 -2.79
CA PHE A 88 -9.96 -2.36 -2.19
C PHE A 88 -11.24 -2.91 -1.54
N GLY A 89 -12.15 -3.44 -2.36
CA GLY A 89 -13.40 -4.06 -1.90
C GLY A 89 -14.39 -3.08 -1.27
N GLY A 90 -15.50 -2.81 -1.96
CA GLY A 90 -16.53 -1.88 -1.48
C GLY A 90 -16.01 -0.44 -1.39
N ASN A 91 -16.04 0.15 -0.19
CA ASN A 91 -15.70 1.56 0.06
C ASN A 91 -14.30 1.76 0.66
N ASN A 92 -13.45 0.74 0.70
CA ASN A 92 -12.07 0.93 1.16
C ASN A 92 -11.19 1.35 -0.01
N TYR A 93 -10.20 2.18 0.29
CA TYR A 93 -9.24 2.68 -0.68
C TYR A 93 -7.82 2.41 -0.17
N GLU A 94 -7.00 1.78 -1.00
CA GLU A 94 -5.61 1.51 -0.68
C GLU A 94 -4.72 2.50 -1.44
N PHE A 95 -3.83 3.16 -0.71
CA PHE A 95 -2.86 4.11 -1.24
C PHE A 95 -1.46 3.52 -1.18
N ALA A 96 -0.73 3.63 -2.27
CA ALA A 96 0.69 3.38 -2.37
C ALA A 96 1.36 4.72 -2.63
N VAL A 97 2.24 5.13 -1.72
CA VAL A 97 2.91 6.42 -1.80
C VAL A 97 4.41 6.24 -1.68
N VAL A 98 5.16 7.01 -2.46
CA VAL A 98 6.59 7.21 -2.27
C VAL A 98 6.78 8.60 -1.69
N ILE A 99 7.38 8.64 -0.51
CA ILE A 99 7.55 9.83 0.33
C ILE A 99 9.03 10.18 0.33
N LYS A 100 9.34 11.45 0.12
CA LYS A 100 10.63 12.03 0.48
C LYS A 100 10.57 12.44 1.94
N GLY A 101 11.56 12.04 2.71
CA GLY A 101 11.66 12.40 4.12
C GLY A 101 13.09 12.35 4.63
N GLU A 102 13.33 12.92 5.80
CA GLU A 102 14.67 13.08 6.34
C GLU A 102 14.86 12.32 7.65
N GLU A 103 15.97 11.58 7.76
CA GLU A 103 16.47 11.04 9.02
C GLU A 103 17.79 11.73 9.35
N GLY A 104 17.84 12.49 10.45
CA GLY A 104 19.09 13.12 10.92
C GLY A 104 19.74 14.07 9.90
N ASN A 105 18.93 14.79 9.09
CA ASN A 105 19.35 15.67 7.98
C ASN A 105 19.81 14.96 6.70
N VAL A 106 19.62 13.65 6.58
CA VAL A 106 19.83 12.93 5.32
C VAL A 106 18.46 12.63 4.71
N ALA A 107 18.24 13.09 3.48
CA ALA A 107 17.03 12.80 2.73
C ALA A 107 17.05 11.38 2.17
N TYR A 108 15.96 10.66 2.38
CA TYR A 108 15.72 9.32 1.86
C TYR A 108 14.32 9.27 1.23
N ARG A 109 14.10 8.20 0.45
CA ARG A 109 12.79 7.85 -0.07
C ARG A 109 12.20 6.71 0.75
N TYR A 110 10.88 6.73 0.93
CA TYR A 110 10.15 5.73 1.67
C TYR A 110 8.92 5.30 0.88
N SER A 111 8.73 3.99 0.71
CA SER A 111 7.50 3.44 0.17
C SER A 111 6.56 3.09 1.32
N ALA A 112 5.31 3.52 1.23
CA ALA A 112 4.27 3.19 2.20
C ALA A 112 3.00 2.68 1.51
N ILE A 113 2.32 1.75 2.19
CA ILE A 113 0.98 1.28 1.81
C ILE A 113 0.03 1.63 2.96
N VAL A 114 -1.01 2.40 2.66
CA VAL A 114 -2.01 2.87 3.63
C VAL A 114 -3.40 2.44 3.18
N LEU A 115 -4.15 1.82 4.08
CA LEU A 115 -5.54 1.48 3.86
C LEU A 115 -6.43 2.54 4.51
N ASP A 116 -7.23 3.21 3.69
CA ASP A 116 -8.25 4.16 4.10
C ASP A 116 -9.62 3.47 4.00
N LYS A 117 -10.34 3.43 5.13
CA LYS A 117 -11.65 2.77 5.21
C LYS A 117 -12.68 3.83 5.57
N LYS A 118 -13.81 3.87 4.86
CA LYS A 118 -14.87 4.85 5.14
C LYS A 118 -15.35 4.85 6.59
N ASP A 119 -15.43 3.66 7.20
CA ASP A 119 -16.01 3.44 8.53
C ASP A 119 -14.95 3.13 9.61
N SER A 120 -13.68 3.42 9.37
CA SER A 120 -12.59 3.14 10.32
C SER A 120 -11.42 4.08 10.13
N PRO A 121 -10.60 4.33 11.17
CA PRO A 121 -9.37 5.09 11.00
C PRO A 121 -8.45 4.42 9.97
N ARG A 122 -7.67 5.25 9.27
CA ARG A 122 -6.61 4.79 8.35
C ARG A 122 -5.68 3.83 9.07
N LYS A 123 -5.15 2.87 8.30
CA LYS A 123 -4.19 1.89 8.81
C LYS A 123 -2.96 1.86 7.93
N LEU A 124 -1.79 1.98 8.55
CA LEU A 124 -0.52 1.73 7.87
C LEU A 124 -0.34 0.21 7.71
N LEU A 125 -0.27 -0.26 6.47
CA LEU A 125 -0.08 -1.68 6.14
C LEU A 125 1.40 -2.01 5.93
N GLY A 126 2.18 -1.07 5.43
CA GLY A 126 3.61 -1.24 5.23
C GLY A 126 4.34 0.09 5.10
N PHE A 127 5.59 0.11 5.57
CA PHE A 127 6.49 1.25 5.45
C PHE A 127 7.92 0.73 5.33
N LYS A 128 8.62 1.08 4.25
CA LYS A 128 10.01 0.70 4.02
C LYS A 128 10.80 1.87 3.47
N ARG A 129 12.06 2.00 3.88
CA ARG A 129 13.00 2.89 3.21
C ARG A 129 13.33 2.29 1.84
N SER A 130 13.17 3.06 0.79
CA SER A 130 13.62 2.73 -0.56
C SER A 130 15.12 3.03 -0.64
N VAL A 131 15.87 2.08 -1.18
CA VAL A 131 17.32 2.22 -1.40
C VAL A 131 17.54 3.03 -2.66
#